data_AF-A0A945W2Q7-F1
#
_entry.id   AF-A0A945W2Q7-F1
#
_cell.length_a   1.000
_cell.length_b   1.000
_cell.length_c   1.000
_cell.angle_alpha   90.00
_cell.angle_beta   90.00
_cell.angle_gamma   90.00
#
_symmetry.space_group_name_H-M   'P 1'
#
loop_
_entity.id
_entity.type
_entity.pdbx_description
1 polymer ?
#
loop_
_entity_poly.entity_id
_entity_poly.type
_entity_poly.pdbx_seq_one_letter_code
_entity_poly.pdbx_strand_id
1 'polypeptide(L)'
;MRFVKDGKFSEAYKLASKSGDVFIRVFKYLLPNIPPAKEMDNVMTIALDKEFGRSHSFLRILNACAALAPALGLLGTITGLIKAFGTMSETVDMSAIALGISEAMTTTFLGLVVAVVNLAASHLFGGVADRAISKIDSKMNDFKLVRIANC
;
A
#
# COMPACT_ATOMS: atom_id res chain seq x y z
N MET A 1 -9.45 -19.52 24.14
CA MET A 1 -10.32 -18.39 24.55
C MET A 1 -10.67 -18.47 26.05
N ARG A 2 -9.66 -18.64 26.92
CA ARG A 2 -9.85 -18.86 28.37
C ARG A 2 -9.04 -17.91 29.26
N PHE A 3 -7.97 -17.30 28.73
CA PHE A 3 -6.99 -16.53 29.51
C PHE A 3 -7.37 -15.07 29.82
N VAL A 4 -8.34 -14.48 29.10
CA VAL A 4 -8.76 -13.08 29.37
C VAL A 4 -9.82 -12.99 30.47
N LYS A 5 -10.53 -14.09 30.76
CA LYS A 5 -11.51 -14.14 31.86
C LYS A 5 -10.88 -14.33 33.25
N ASP A 6 -9.62 -14.74 33.34
CA ASP A 6 -8.97 -15.13 34.62
C ASP A 6 -8.00 -14.07 35.20
N GLY A 7 -7.93 -12.85 34.66
CA GLY A 7 -7.05 -11.79 35.18
C GLY A 7 -5.54 -12.08 35.06
N LYS A 8 -5.15 -13.14 34.34
CA LYS A 8 -3.75 -13.53 34.12
C LYS A 8 -3.16 -12.82 32.90
N PHE A 9 -2.97 -11.50 33.01
CA PHE A 9 -2.32 -10.66 31.98
C PHE A 9 -0.90 -11.15 31.61
N SER A 10 -0.19 -11.78 32.54
CA SER A 10 1.15 -12.35 32.30
C SER A 10 1.17 -13.61 31.42
N GLU A 11 0.11 -14.43 31.41
CA GLU A 11 0.05 -15.63 30.55
C GLU A 11 -0.36 -15.28 29.11
N ALA A 12 -1.26 -14.29 28.95
CA ALA A 12 -1.60 -13.74 27.63
C ALA A 12 -0.36 -13.16 26.93
N TYR A 13 0.55 -12.51 27.67
CA TYR A 13 1.82 -11.98 27.14
C TYR A 13 2.80 -13.07 26.66
N LYS A 14 2.84 -14.23 27.33
CA LYS A 14 3.70 -15.37 26.94
C LYS A 14 3.14 -16.19 25.77
N LEU A 15 1.83 -16.31 25.65
CA LEU A 15 1.18 -16.88 24.46
C LEU A 15 1.28 -15.94 23.26
N ALA A 16 1.28 -14.63 23.52
CA ALA A 16 1.46 -13.61 22.51
C ALA A 16 2.86 -13.62 21.88
N SER A 17 3.91 -13.79 22.68
CA SER A 17 5.29 -13.77 22.17
C SER A 17 5.67 -14.95 21.27
N LYS A 18 4.88 -16.03 21.27
CA LYS A 18 5.15 -17.25 20.49
C LYS A 18 4.41 -17.33 19.15
N SER A 19 3.49 -16.40 18.90
CA SER A 19 2.65 -16.40 17.71
C SER A 19 3.06 -15.27 16.76
N GLY A 20 3.35 -15.60 15.50
CA GLY A 20 3.67 -14.62 14.45
C GLY A 20 2.50 -13.74 14.00
N ASP A 21 1.32 -13.94 14.59
CA ASP A 21 0.06 -13.29 14.23
C ASP A 21 0.09 -11.77 14.49
N VAL A 22 -0.31 -10.99 13.47
CA VAL A 22 -0.36 -9.52 13.52
C VAL A 22 -1.30 -9.03 14.63
N PHE A 23 -2.41 -9.74 14.84
CA PHE A 23 -3.37 -9.45 15.92
C PHE A 23 -2.70 -9.36 17.29
N ILE A 24 -1.77 -10.27 17.56
CA ILE A 24 -1.11 -10.40 18.86
C ILE A 24 -0.08 -9.28 19.08
N ARG A 25 0.60 -8.83 18.02
CA ARG A 25 1.48 -7.65 18.05
C ARG A 25 0.70 -6.37 18.30
N VAL A 26 -0.40 -6.16 17.59
CA VAL A 26 -1.30 -5.02 17.80
C VAL A 26 -1.86 -5.06 19.23
N PHE A 27 -2.35 -6.23 19.69
CA PHE A 27 -2.90 -6.39 21.03
C PHE A 27 -1.88 -6.16 22.16
N LYS A 28 -0.59 -6.44 21.93
CA LYS A 28 0.51 -6.13 22.87
C LYS A 28 0.62 -4.63 23.14
N TYR A 29 0.33 -3.77 22.16
CA TYR A 29 0.30 -2.32 22.36
C TYR A 29 -0.92 -1.84 23.16
N LEU A 30 -2.02 -2.61 23.20
CA LEU A 30 -3.23 -2.28 23.97
C LEU A 30 -3.21 -2.81 25.43
N LEU A 31 -2.36 -3.77 25.75
CA LEU A 31 -2.26 -4.39 27.09
C LEU A 31 -1.86 -3.45 28.25
N PRO A 32 -0.96 -2.45 28.07
CA PRO A 32 -0.51 -1.60 29.18
C PRO A 32 -1.57 -0.64 29.72
N ASN A 33 -2.56 -0.26 28.90
CA ASN A 33 -3.68 0.58 29.26
C ASN A 33 -4.86 0.14 28.41
N ILE A 34 -5.71 -0.76 28.92
CA ILE A 34 -6.93 -1.15 28.22
C ILE A 34 -7.91 0.02 28.33
N PRO A 35 -8.13 0.80 27.25
CA PRO A 35 -9.02 1.94 27.32
C PRO A 35 -10.47 1.47 27.52
N PRO A 36 -11.36 2.33 28.03
CA PRO A 36 -12.79 2.05 28.03
C PRO A 36 -13.28 1.75 26.62
N ALA A 37 -14.32 0.92 26.48
CA ALA A 37 -14.80 0.39 25.19
C ALA A 37 -15.09 1.48 24.12
N LYS A 38 -15.37 2.71 24.57
CA LYS A 38 -15.64 3.89 23.75
C LYS A 38 -14.40 4.47 23.04
N GLU A 39 -13.21 4.26 23.59
CA GLU A 39 -11.93 4.76 23.02
C GLU A 39 -11.07 3.64 22.41
N MET A 40 -11.51 2.40 22.54
CA MET A 40 -10.83 1.22 22.01
C MET A 40 -10.60 1.30 20.50
N ASP A 41 -11.55 1.89 19.76
CA ASP A 41 -11.42 2.09 18.31
C ASP A 41 -10.28 3.05 17.95
N ASN A 42 -10.15 4.16 18.67
CA ASN A 42 -9.09 5.15 18.40
C ASN A 42 -7.70 4.59 18.69
N VAL A 43 -7.53 3.92 19.83
CA VAL A 43 -6.24 3.31 20.22
C VAL A 43 -5.86 2.18 19.26
N MET A 44 -6.86 1.44 18.76
CA MET A 44 -6.64 0.38 17.78
C MET A 44 -6.18 0.91 16.43
N THR A 45 -6.84 1.94 15.90
CA THR A 45 -6.45 2.58 14.64
C THR A 45 -5.01 3.09 14.70
N ILE A 46 -4.62 3.69 15.82
CA ILE A 46 -3.24 4.16 16.03
C ILE A 46 -2.24 3.00 16.07
N ALA A 47 -2.58 1.88 16.71
CA ALA A 47 -1.71 0.70 16.79
C ALA A 47 -1.58 -0.01 15.43
N LEU A 48 -2.66 -0.07 14.65
CA LEU A 48 -2.68 -0.59 13.28
C LEU A 48 -1.82 0.28 12.36
N ASP A 49 -1.99 1.60 12.38
CA ASP A 49 -1.19 2.52 11.57
C ASP A 49 0.31 2.39 11.86
N LYS A 50 0.68 2.13 13.12
CA LYS A 50 2.08 1.98 13.52
C LYS A 50 2.71 0.67 13.02
N GLU A 51 1.96 -0.42 13.01
CA GLU A 51 2.41 -1.72 12.47
C GLU A 51 2.42 -1.73 10.93
N PHE A 52 1.39 -1.17 10.30
CA PHE A 52 1.27 -1.14 8.84
C PHE A 52 1.99 0.04 8.18
N GLY A 53 2.49 1.02 8.96
CA GLY A 53 3.14 2.23 8.44
C GLY A 53 4.31 1.96 7.50
N ARG A 54 5.09 0.90 7.75
CA ARG A 54 6.20 0.50 6.85
C ARG A 54 5.70 -0.10 5.54
N SER A 55 4.61 -0.86 5.57
CA SER A 55 3.98 -1.43 4.37
C SER A 55 3.28 -0.36 3.53
N HIS A 56 2.68 0.64 4.19
CA HIS A 56 2.06 1.80 3.53
C HIS A 56 3.08 2.68 2.79
N SER A 57 4.30 2.82 3.31
CA SER A 57 5.34 3.63 2.66
C SER A 57 5.72 3.06 1.29
N PHE A 58 5.88 1.74 1.17
CA PHE A 58 6.19 1.09 -0.11
C PHE A 58 5.04 1.20 -1.12
N LEU A 59 3.80 0.98 -0.68
CA LEU A 59 2.61 1.17 -1.51
C LEU A 59 2.45 2.61 -2.02
N ARG A 60 2.79 3.62 -1.18
CA ARG A 60 2.78 5.03 -1.59
C ARG A 60 3.80 5.31 -2.69
N ILE A 61 5.01 4.76 -2.60
CA ILE A 61 6.04 4.91 -3.62
C ILE A 61 5.60 4.24 -4.93
N LEU A 62 5.06 3.03 -4.88
CA LEU A 62 4.48 2.34 -6.05
C LEU A 62 3.41 3.22 -6.72
N ASN A 63 2.44 3.74 -5.97
CA ASN A 63 1.42 4.62 -6.53
C ASN A 63 2.00 5.91 -7.12
N ALA A 64 3.00 6.51 -6.48
CA ALA A 64 3.68 7.69 -7.02
C ALA A 64 4.37 7.36 -8.35
N CYS A 65 5.11 6.25 -8.45
CA CYS A 65 5.72 5.79 -9.68
C CYS A 65 4.69 5.48 -10.78
N ALA A 66 3.51 4.95 -10.42
CA ALA A 66 2.44 4.66 -11.36
C ALA A 66 1.86 5.94 -11.98
N ALA A 67 1.77 7.01 -11.19
CA ALA A 67 1.33 8.32 -11.65
C ALA A 67 2.39 9.04 -12.48
N LEU A 68 3.68 8.86 -12.16
CA LEU A 68 4.79 9.52 -12.85
C LEU A 68 5.21 8.83 -14.16
N ALA A 69 5.02 7.51 -14.29
CA ALA A 69 5.43 6.77 -15.49
C ALA A 69 4.80 7.28 -16.80
N PRO A 70 3.49 7.59 -16.87
CA PRO A 70 2.89 8.19 -18.06
C PRO A 70 3.44 9.58 -18.38
N ALA A 71 3.73 10.39 -17.36
CA ALA A 71 4.32 11.72 -17.54
C ALA A 71 5.73 11.64 -18.14
N LEU A 72 6.53 10.64 -17.74
CA LEU A 72 7.84 10.37 -18.34
C LEU A 72 7.72 9.90 -19.80
N GLY A 73 6.70 9.09 -20.13
CA GLY A 73 6.41 8.69 -21.51
C GLY A 73 6.05 9.89 -22.40
N LEU A 74 5.27 10.83 -21.88
CA LEU A 74 4.95 12.08 -22.57
C LEU A 74 6.19 12.98 -22.75
N LEU A 75 7.10 13.03 -21.78
CA LEU A 75 8.38 13.73 -21.95
C LEU A 75 9.21 13.10 -23.08
N GLY A 76 9.18 11.77 -23.20
CA GLY A 76 9.77 11.02 -24.30
C GLY A 76 9.24 11.47 -25.67
N THR A 77 7.92 11.67 -25.81
CA THR A 77 7.35 12.15 -27.08
C THR A 77 7.86 13.53 -27.47
N ILE A 78 7.93 14.44 -26.50
CA ILE A 78 8.41 15.81 -26.72
C ILE A 78 9.87 15.77 -27.20
N THR A 79 10.72 14.96 -26.56
CA THR A 79 12.12 14.83 -26.97
C THR A 79 12.28 14.20 -28.36
N GLY A 80 11.48 13.18 -28.70
CA GLY A 80 11.50 12.55 -30.02
C GLY A 80 11.04 13.48 -31.13
N LEU A 81 10.01 14.30 -30.86
CA LEU A 81 9.55 15.33 -31.79
C LEU A 81 10.60 16.45 -31.98
N ILE A 82 11.28 16.89 -30.92
CA ILE A 82 12.38 17.86 -31.04
C ILE A 82 13.49 17.34 -31.95
N LYS A 83 13.89 16.07 -31.81
CA LYS A 83 14.88 15.44 -32.70
C LYS A 83 14.39 15.40 -34.14
N ALA A 84 13.15 14.98 -34.37
CA ALA A 84 12.54 14.88 -35.71
C ALA A 84 12.50 16.23 -36.44
N PHE A 85 12.19 17.32 -35.73
CA PHE A 85 12.17 18.65 -36.34
C PHE A 85 13.56 19.30 -36.42
N GLY A 86 14.50 18.92 -35.55
CA GLY A 86 15.89 19.41 -35.60
C GLY A 86 16.63 18.99 -36.88
N THR A 87 16.35 17.78 -37.41
CA THR A 87 16.96 17.29 -38.66
C THR A 87 16.45 18.03 -39.90
N MET A 88 15.32 18.73 -39.79
CA MET A 88 14.69 19.46 -40.90
C MET A 88 15.44 20.76 -41.27
N SER A 89 16.39 21.22 -40.43
CA SER A 89 17.18 22.44 -40.66
C SER A 89 18.18 22.32 -41.81
N GLU A 90 18.67 21.13 -42.13
CA GLU A 90 19.73 20.93 -43.13
C GLU A 90 19.19 20.34 -44.44
N THR A 91 18.31 19.34 -44.35
CA THR A 91 17.60 18.74 -45.49
C THR A 91 16.30 18.10 -45.01
N VAL A 92 15.25 18.09 -45.85
CA VAL A 92 14.00 17.40 -45.52
C VAL A 92 14.18 15.89 -45.76
N ASP A 93 14.73 15.19 -44.78
CA ASP A 93 14.77 13.73 -44.76
C ASP A 93 13.51 13.17 -44.07
N MET A 94 12.55 12.72 -44.88
CA MET A 94 11.32 12.08 -44.40
C MET A 94 11.57 10.82 -43.58
N SER A 95 12.68 10.10 -43.82
CA SER A 95 13.02 8.91 -43.06
C SER A 95 13.41 9.26 -41.62
N ALA A 96 14.22 10.32 -41.44
CA ALA A 96 14.62 10.80 -40.11
C ALA A 96 13.42 11.27 -39.28
N ILE A 97 12.47 11.97 -39.92
CA ILE A 97 11.23 12.43 -39.28
C ILE A 97 10.37 11.24 -38.84
N ALA A 98 10.15 10.26 -39.72
CA ALA A 98 9.39 9.06 -39.40
C ALA A 98 10.02 8.28 -38.23
N LEU A 99 11.36 8.21 -38.18
CA LEU A 99 12.08 7.57 -37.08
C LEU A 99 11.85 8.28 -35.75
N GLY A 100 11.97 9.61 -35.69
CA GLY A 100 11.77 10.39 -34.46
C GLY A 100 10.33 10.33 -33.93
N ILE A 101 9.34 10.27 -34.83
CA ILE A 101 7.93 10.06 -34.45
C ILE A 101 7.72 8.64 -33.92
N SER A 102 8.32 7.63 -34.55
CA SER A 102 8.25 6.24 -34.09
C SER A 102 8.89 6.07 -32.70
N GLU A 103 10.02 6.73 -32.44
CA GLU A 103 10.68 6.75 -31.12
C GLU A 103 9.74 7.39 -30.08
N ALA A 104 9.15 8.54 -30.41
CA ALA A 104 8.16 9.22 -29.56
C ALA A 104 6.99 8.28 -29.18
N MET A 105 6.35 7.63 -30.14
CA MET A 105 5.24 6.72 -29.88
C MET A 105 5.65 5.51 -29.03
N THR A 106 6.84 4.95 -29.28
CA THR A 106 7.35 3.80 -28.52
C THR A 106 7.57 4.15 -27.05
N THR A 107 8.12 5.32 -26.75
CA THR A 107 8.31 5.77 -25.35
C THR A 107 6.99 5.96 -24.60
N THR A 108 5.93 6.40 -25.28
CA THR A 108 4.59 6.51 -24.67
C THR A 108 4.01 5.14 -24.37
N PHE A 109 4.11 4.21 -25.32
CA PHE A 109 3.65 2.84 -25.14
C PHE A 109 4.32 2.20 -23.92
N LEU A 110 5.65 2.31 -23.82
CA LEU A 110 6.41 1.78 -22.68
C LEU A 110 6.01 2.45 -21.35
N GLY A 111 5.85 3.77 -21.33
CA GLY A 111 5.40 4.50 -20.14
C GLY A 111 4.01 4.04 -19.65
N LEU A 112 3.10 3.74 -20.58
CA LEU A 112 1.77 3.25 -20.27
C LEU A 112 1.77 1.78 -19.80
N VAL A 113 2.59 0.93 -20.43
CA VAL A 113 2.77 -0.47 -19.99
C VAL A 113 3.29 -0.52 -18.56
N VAL A 114 4.32 0.27 -18.23
CA VAL A 114 4.86 0.34 -16.86
C VAL A 114 3.82 0.83 -15.86
N ALA A 115 3.04 1.86 -16.22
CA ALA A 115 1.98 2.39 -15.36
C ALA A 115 0.91 1.34 -15.05
N VAL A 116 0.45 0.59 -16.06
CA VAL A 116 -0.56 -0.47 -15.89
C VAL A 116 -0.05 -1.61 -15.00
N VAL A 117 1.18 -2.09 -15.24
CA VAL A 117 1.79 -3.15 -14.41
C VAL A 117 1.90 -2.69 -12.95
N ASN A 118 2.30 -1.45 -12.73
CA ASN A 118 2.48 -0.91 -11.40
C ASN A 118 1.14 -0.72 -10.65
N LEU A 119 0.09 -0.28 -11.34
CA LEU A 119 -1.27 -0.23 -10.79
C LEU A 119 -1.80 -1.61 -10.44
N ALA A 120 -1.58 -2.61 -11.31
CA ALA A 120 -1.98 -3.99 -11.03
C ALA A 120 -1.25 -4.53 -9.78
N ALA A 121 0.05 -4.27 -9.66
CA ALA A 121 0.83 -4.64 -8.49
C ALA A 121 0.30 -3.95 -7.22
N SER A 122 0.09 -2.63 -7.24
CA SER A 122 -0.39 -1.90 -6.06
C SER A 122 -1.76 -2.39 -5.58
N HIS A 123 -2.65 -2.78 -6.50
CA HIS A 123 -3.94 -3.38 -6.17
C HIS A 123 -3.80 -4.75 -5.50
N LEU A 124 -2.92 -5.62 -6.01
CA LEU A 124 -2.68 -6.95 -5.43
C LEU A 124 -2.08 -6.85 -4.03
N PHE A 125 -1.10 -5.96 -3.82
CA PHE A 125 -0.48 -5.76 -2.51
C PHE A 125 -1.44 -5.04 -1.53
N GLY A 126 -2.22 -4.07 -1.99
CA GLY A 126 -3.25 -3.40 -1.18
C GLY A 126 -4.30 -4.40 -0.66
N GLY A 127 -4.80 -5.27 -1.53
CA GLY A 127 -5.77 -6.29 -1.13
C GLY A 127 -5.23 -7.30 -0.10
N VAL A 128 -3.93 -7.54 -0.05
CA VAL A 128 -3.31 -8.35 1.02
C VAL A 128 -3.29 -7.59 2.35
N ALA A 129 -3.00 -6.29 2.33
CA ALA A 129 -3.01 -5.45 3.53
C ALA A 129 -4.44 -5.32 4.12
N ASP A 130 -5.44 -5.07 3.28
CA ASP A 130 -6.84 -4.95 3.71
C ASP A 130 -7.40 -6.25 4.30
N ARG A 131 -7.00 -7.41 3.73
CA ARG A 131 -7.33 -8.73 4.30
C ARG A 131 -6.70 -8.96 5.67
N ALA A 132 -5.54 -8.37 5.95
CA ALA A 132 -4.92 -8.46 7.27
C ALA A 132 -5.66 -7.60 8.30
N ILE A 133 -6.09 -6.39 7.91
CA ILE A 133 -6.85 -5.46 8.75
C ILE A 133 -8.25 -6.02 9.08
N SER A 134 -8.99 -6.50 8.08
CA SER A 134 -10.33 -7.10 8.29
C SER A 134 -10.33 -8.34 9.20
N LYS A 135 -9.26 -9.15 9.18
CA LYS A 135 -9.08 -10.26 10.14
C LYS A 135 -8.87 -9.79 11.57
N ILE A 136 -8.28 -8.61 11.75
CA ILE A 136 -8.06 -8.01 13.06
C ILE A 136 -9.36 -7.40 13.58
N ASP A 137 -10.10 -6.67 12.75
CA ASP A 137 -11.38 -6.04 13.11
C ASP A 137 -12.45 -7.07 13.49
N SER A 138 -12.57 -8.17 12.74
CA SER A 138 -13.54 -9.23 13.06
C SER A 138 -13.28 -9.86 14.45
N LYS A 139 -12.02 -10.18 14.78
CA LYS A 139 -11.64 -10.71 16.10
C LYS A 139 -11.81 -9.69 17.22
N MET A 140 -11.66 -8.40 16.92
CA MET A 140 -11.88 -7.31 17.86
C MET A 140 -13.37 -7.14 18.17
N ASN A 141 -14.23 -7.23 17.14
CA ASN A 141 -15.66 -7.07 17.30
C ASN A 141 -16.26 -8.19 18.15
N ASP A 142 -15.81 -9.44 17.95
CA ASP A 142 -16.16 -10.56 18.82
C ASP A 142 -15.78 -10.29 20.29
N PHE A 143 -14.63 -9.65 20.55
CA PHE A 143 -14.20 -9.28 21.90
C PHE A 143 -15.09 -8.20 22.54
N LYS A 144 -15.48 -7.17 21.76
CA LYS A 144 -16.43 -6.14 22.22
C LYS A 144 -17.78 -6.76 22.59
N LEU A 145 -18.32 -7.65 21.75
CA LEU A 145 -19.60 -8.30 22.01
C LEU A 145 -19.57 -9.17 23.28
N VAL A 146 -18.47 -9.90 23.52
CA VAL A 146 -18.29 -10.67 24.77
C VAL A 146 -18.25 -9.76 26.00
N ARG A 147 -17.66 -8.56 25.92
CA ARG A 147 -17.62 -7.61 27.05
C ARG A 147 -18.97 -6.97 27.35
N ILE A 148 -19.78 -6.71 26.33
CA ILE A 148 -21.13 -6.13 26.49
C ILE A 148 -22.10 -7.19 27.01
N ALA A 149 -21.97 -8.46 26.57
CA ALA A 149 -22.83 -9.56 27.02
C ALA A 149 -22.50 -10.11 28.43
N ASN A 150 -21.33 -9.78 29.01
CA ASN A 150 -20.99 -10.12 30.40
C ASN A 150 -21.13 -8.89 31.35
N CYS A 151 -21.81 -7.83 30.91
CA CYS A 151 -22.15 -6.67 31.71
C CYS A 151 -23.68 -6.61 31.88
#